data_AF-A0A293LM31-F1
#
_entry.id   AF-A0A293LM31-F1
#
_cell.length_a   1.000
_cell.length_b   1.000
_cell.length_c   1.000
_cell.angle_alpha   90.00
_cell.angle_beta   90.00
_cell.angle_gamma   90.00
#
_symmetry.space_group_name_H-M   'P 1'
#
loop_
_entity.id
_entity.type
_entity.pdbx_description
1 polymer ?
#
loop_
_entity_poly.entity_id
_entity_poly.type
_entity_poly.pdbx_seq_one_letter_code
_entity_poly.pdbx_strand_id
1 'polypeptide(L)'
;MYRPIAFRGLHKCVYFYPQLCVTTSSTALLQRCLRSSNGKNTAYRQFSFESLALALSRSQPVAIAQQLLETVHVTTGLPWCHTIILTSLALRTVTTLPLAVYQNHILARFRNLHPEIEKLVPELKKETDLAVKMFKLNESQAKILYRQSLKKQINKLIIRENCHPFKSTVTMWVQIPMWISFSVALRNMAYMMPYQDMPAQVLFLELTVGGALWFTNLTVPDPLYIMPVFLGVVNLLNIEMNALKRTGNLSKFSRLFTNIFRVLSVVMIPISALMPSDVALYWLCSSVFAFGQNVALTSPAFRRLCRIPPTVGESQTPFHDIYQNLRKRFRLKAVA
;
A
#
# COMPACT_ATOMS: atom_id res chain seq x y z
N MET A 1 54.86 34.86 -53.10
CA MET A 1 55.85 33.87 -52.65
C MET A 1 55.41 33.38 -51.26
N TYR A 2 55.26 32.06 -51.05
CA TYR A 2 54.99 31.36 -49.78
C TYR A 2 53.76 31.68 -48.88
N ARG A 3 52.93 30.64 -48.67
CA ARG A 3 52.09 30.23 -47.51
C ARG A 3 51.40 31.26 -46.59
N PRO A 4 50.17 30.89 -46.18
CA PRO A 4 49.81 30.84 -44.75
C PRO A 4 49.41 29.44 -44.27
N ILE A 5 49.61 29.16 -42.98
CA ILE A 5 49.05 28.01 -42.23
C ILE A 5 48.44 28.56 -40.93
N ALA A 6 47.16 28.26 -40.67
CA ALA A 6 46.63 28.15 -39.32
C ALA A 6 45.27 27.38 -39.30
N PHE A 7 45.18 26.38 -38.43
CA PHE A 7 43.93 25.81 -37.87
C PHE A 7 43.08 26.92 -37.19
N ARG A 8 41.79 26.82 -36.82
CA ARG A 8 40.74 25.79 -36.70
C ARG A 8 39.37 26.54 -36.79
N GLY A 9 38.18 25.97 -37.01
CA GLY A 9 37.73 24.58 -37.14
C GLY A 9 36.40 24.41 -36.38
N LEU A 10 35.28 24.22 -37.09
CA LEU A 10 33.90 24.29 -36.55
C LEU A 10 33.04 23.10 -37.04
N HIS A 11 32.04 22.71 -36.23
CA HIS A 11 30.95 21.75 -36.45
C HIS A 11 31.10 20.24 -36.11
N LYS A 12 30.05 19.78 -35.40
CA LYS A 12 29.45 18.43 -35.31
C LYS A 12 30.16 17.36 -34.48
N CYS A 13 29.64 17.14 -33.26
CA CYS A 13 29.65 15.84 -32.59
C CYS A 13 28.22 15.26 -32.56
N VAL A 14 28.01 14.18 -33.29
CA VAL A 14 26.92 13.21 -33.06
C VAL A 14 27.58 11.98 -32.47
N TYR A 15 27.18 11.55 -31.28
CA TYR A 15 27.76 10.36 -30.66
C TYR A 15 26.92 9.11 -30.96
N PHE A 16 27.51 8.23 -31.75
CA PHE A 16 27.06 6.89 -32.09
C PHE A 16 27.92 5.91 -31.27
N TYR A 17 27.33 4.88 -30.63
CA TYR A 17 28.09 3.82 -29.95
C TYR A 17 28.15 2.55 -30.84
N PRO A 18 29.26 1.79 -30.84
CA PRO A 18 29.61 0.95 -31.99
C PRO A 18 29.20 -0.53 -31.85
N GLN A 19 28.97 -1.17 -33.00
CA GLN A 19 28.99 -2.62 -33.14
C GLN A 19 30.45 -3.11 -33.22
N LEU A 20 30.79 -4.21 -32.56
CA LEU A 20 32.05 -4.93 -32.76
C LEU A 20 31.82 -6.11 -33.71
N CYS A 21 32.55 -6.14 -34.82
CA CYS A 21 32.59 -7.27 -35.74
C CYS A 21 33.95 -7.97 -35.60
N VAL A 22 33.97 -9.27 -35.31
CA VAL A 22 35.19 -10.10 -35.25
C VAL A 22 35.07 -11.22 -36.27
N THR A 23 36.16 -11.44 -37.01
CA THR A 23 36.20 -12.23 -38.24
C THR A 23 36.07 -13.74 -38.02
N THR A 24 35.46 -14.40 -38.99
CA THR A 24 35.30 -15.85 -39.10
C THR A 24 36.62 -16.56 -39.42
N SER A 25 36.99 -17.60 -38.65
CA SER A 25 37.59 -18.88 -39.12
C SER A 25 38.17 -19.69 -37.93
N SER A 26 37.41 -20.66 -37.39
CA SER A 26 37.90 -21.87 -36.65
C SER A 26 36.81 -22.59 -35.80
N THR A 27 35.63 -21.99 -35.59
CA THR A 27 34.65 -22.46 -34.58
C THR A 27 33.87 -23.74 -34.93
N ALA A 28 34.04 -24.31 -36.13
CA ALA A 28 33.25 -25.46 -36.59
C ALA A 28 33.51 -26.78 -35.81
N LEU A 29 34.69 -26.95 -35.19
CA LEU A 29 35.04 -28.18 -34.47
C LEU A 29 34.57 -28.19 -33.00
N LEU A 30 34.48 -27.03 -32.35
CA LEU A 30 33.98 -26.93 -30.96
C LEU A 30 32.46 -27.15 -30.84
N GLN A 31 31.70 -26.93 -31.92
CA GLN A 31 30.24 -27.10 -31.94
C GLN A 31 29.78 -28.57 -31.76
N ARG A 32 30.66 -29.57 -31.98
CA ARG A 32 30.31 -31.00 -31.90
C ARG A 32 30.54 -31.63 -30.51
N CYS A 33 31.38 -31.07 -29.66
CA CYS A 33 31.71 -31.67 -28.35
C CYS A 33 30.71 -31.36 -27.23
N LEU A 34 29.84 -30.36 -27.37
CA LEU A 34 28.80 -30.03 -26.37
C LEU A 34 27.46 -30.73 -26.61
N ARG A 35 27.41 -31.74 -27.50
CA ARG A 35 26.18 -32.48 -27.84
C ARG A 35 26.01 -33.81 -27.08
N SER A 36 26.70 -33.98 -25.95
CA SER A 36 26.47 -35.09 -25.02
C SER A 36 26.65 -34.66 -23.56
N SER A 37 25.57 -34.18 -22.95
CA SER A 37 25.32 -34.39 -21.52
C SER A 37 23.82 -34.43 -21.32
N ASN A 38 23.31 -35.62 -20.95
CA ASN A 38 21.88 -35.89 -20.80
C ASN A 38 21.39 -35.37 -19.43
N GLY A 39 21.47 -34.05 -19.24
CA GLY A 39 21.03 -33.36 -18.04
C GLY A 39 19.53 -33.14 -18.05
N LYS A 40 18.84 -33.64 -17.02
CA LYS A 40 17.45 -33.23 -16.73
C LYS A 40 17.46 -31.74 -16.34
N ASN A 41 17.28 -30.87 -17.33
CA ASN A 41 17.18 -29.42 -17.12
C ASN A 41 15.84 -29.09 -16.43
N THR A 42 15.76 -29.34 -15.12
CA THR A 42 14.90 -28.58 -14.23
C THR A 42 15.40 -27.14 -14.26
N ALA A 43 14.84 -26.35 -15.18
CA ALA A 43 15.11 -24.94 -15.27
C ALA A 43 14.65 -24.26 -13.98
N TYR A 44 15.58 -24.06 -13.04
CA TYR A 44 15.40 -23.13 -11.94
C TYR A 44 15.14 -21.76 -12.56
N ARG A 45 13.87 -21.32 -12.55
CA ARG A 45 13.51 -19.94 -12.86
C ARG A 45 14.15 -19.08 -11.78
N GLN A 46 15.31 -18.49 -12.10
CA GLN A 46 15.97 -17.51 -11.28
C GLN A 46 14.99 -16.34 -11.10
N PHE A 47 14.37 -16.24 -9.92
CA PHE A 47 13.44 -15.17 -9.62
C PHE A 47 14.23 -13.86 -9.51
N SER A 48 14.11 -13.02 -10.54
CA SER A 48 14.69 -11.68 -10.56
C SER A 48 13.60 -10.64 -10.32
N PHE A 49 13.89 -9.61 -9.53
CA PHE A 49 12.97 -8.49 -9.31
C PHE A 49 12.58 -7.80 -10.63
N GLU A 50 13.50 -7.70 -11.59
CA GLU A 50 13.21 -7.19 -12.94
C GLU A 50 12.19 -8.08 -13.69
N SER A 51 12.32 -9.39 -13.57
CA SER A 51 11.37 -10.33 -14.19
C SER A 51 9.98 -10.24 -13.57
N LEU A 52 9.87 -9.97 -12.27
CA LEU A 52 8.60 -9.68 -11.60
C LEU A 52 8.04 -8.33 -12.04
N ALA A 53 8.85 -7.27 -12.08
CA ALA A 53 8.42 -5.93 -12.47
C ALA A 53 7.88 -5.90 -13.90
N LEU A 54 8.56 -6.58 -14.84
CA LEU A 54 8.09 -6.73 -16.22
C LEU A 54 6.83 -7.60 -16.32
N ALA A 55 6.72 -8.68 -15.52
CA ALA A 55 5.51 -9.51 -15.47
C ALA A 55 4.30 -8.75 -14.93
N LEU A 56 4.49 -7.90 -13.91
CA LEU A 56 3.47 -7.00 -13.39
C LEU A 56 3.08 -5.92 -14.43
N SER A 57 4.07 -5.29 -15.07
CA SER A 57 3.87 -4.30 -16.14
C SER A 57 3.03 -4.83 -17.31
N ARG A 58 3.14 -6.13 -17.63
CA ARG A 58 2.35 -6.82 -18.66
C ARG A 58 1.06 -7.48 -18.15
N SER A 59 0.71 -7.31 -16.89
CA SER A 59 -0.45 -7.99 -16.29
C SER A 59 -1.78 -7.34 -16.66
N GLN A 60 -2.83 -8.15 -16.82
CA GLN A 60 -4.18 -7.67 -17.15
C GLN A 60 -4.72 -6.59 -16.18
N PRO A 61 -4.53 -6.67 -14.84
CA PRO A 61 -4.96 -5.60 -13.94
C PRO A 61 -4.29 -4.24 -14.19
N VAL A 62 -3.04 -4.24 -14.66
CA VAL A 62 -2.31 -3.01 -15.03
C VAL A 62 -2.87 -2.43 -16.34
N ALA A 63 -3.10 -3.27 -17.34
CA ALA A 63 -3.73 -2.85 -18.60
C ALA A 63 -5.13 -2.24 -18.37
N ILE A 64 -5.96 -2.86 -17.54
CA ILE A 64 -7.29 -2.34 -17.16
C ILE A 64 -7.18 -1.00 -16.42
N ALA A 65 -6.22 -0.86 -15.50
CA ALA A 65 -6.00 0.40 -14.77
C ALA A 65 -5.57 1.55 -15.70
N GLN A 66 -4.69 1.26 -16.67
CA GLN A 66 -4.27 2.21 -17.70
C GLN A 66 -5.45 2.60 -18.62
N GLN A 67 -6.19 1.61 -19.15
CA GLN A 67 -7.37 1.86 -19.99
C GLN A 67 -8.44 2.69 -19.28
N LEU A 68 -8.63 2.48 -17.97
CA LEU A 68 -9.57 3.28 -17.18
C LEU A 68 -9.10 4.73 -17.03
N LEU A 69 -7.80 4.98 -16.80
CA LEU A 69 -7.23 6.33 -16.76
C LEU A 69 -7.36 7.04 -18.11
N GLU A 70 -7.01 6.38 -19.21
CA GLU A 70 -7.17 6.87 -20.59
C GLU A 70 -8.63 7.15 -20.93
N THR A 71 -9.55 6.24 -20.56
CA THR A 71 -11.00 6.44 -20.78
C THR A 71 -11.51 7.66 -20.03
N VAL A 72 -11.11 7.86 -18.76
CA VAL A 72 -11.51 9.06 -18.00
C VAL A 72 -10.87 10.32 -18.60
N HIS A 73 -9.62 10.26 -19.08
CA HIS A 73 -8.98 11.39 -19.77
C HIS A 73 -9.79 11.82 -21.01
N VAL A 74 -9.99 10.89 -21.95
CA VAL A 74 -10.67 11.15 -23.24
C VAL A 74 -12.13 11.54 -23.06
N THR A 75 -12.86 10.94 -22.10
CA THR A 75 -14.28 11.27 -21.89
C THR A 75 -14.52 12.58 -21.14
N THR A 76 -13.57 13.04 -20.31
CA THR A 76 -13.72 14.29 -19.55
C THR A 76 -12.99 15.48 -20.18
N GLY A 77 -12.00 15.25 -21.04
CA GLY A 77 -11.14 16.30 -21.60
C GLY A 77 -10.26 17.02 -20.56
N LEU A 78 -10.17 16.50 -19.33
CA LEU A 78 -9.41 17.12 -18.24
C LEU A 78 -7.90 16.88 -18.40
N PRO A 79 -7.03 17.83 -18.01
CA PRO A 79 -5.58 17.61 -17.96
C PRO A 79 -5.21 16.39 -17.11
N TRP A 80 -4.15 15.66 -17.49
CA TRP A 80 -3.75 14.40 -16.86
C TRP A 80 -3.67 14.42 -15.33
N CYS A 81 -3.15 15.51 -14.73
CA CYS A 81 -3.14 15.68 -13.28
C CYS A 81 -4.56 15.61 -12.65
N HIS A 82 -5.55 16.25 -13.27
CA HIS A 82 -6.94 16.23 -12.82
C HIS A 82 -7.59 14.86 -13.08
N THR A 83 -7.30 14.21 -14.22
CA THR A 83 -7.72 12.83 -14.51
C THR A 83 -7.24 11.86 -13.43
N ILE A 84 -5.96 11.95 -13.03
CA ILE A 84 -5.37 11.10 -11.99
C ILE A 84 -6.07 11.34 -10.64
N ILE A 85 -6.24 12.60 -10.24
CA ILE A 85 -6.95 12.97 -9.00
C ILE A 85 -8.38 12.42 -9.01
N LEU A 86 -9.17 12.74 -10.05
CA LEU A 86 -10.57 12.34 -10.18
C LEU A 86 -10.72 10.82 -10.13
N THR A 87 -9.95 10.09 -10.95
CA THR A 87 -9.99 8.62 -11.01
C THR A 87 -9.60 8.01 -9.66
N SER A 88 -8.58 8.56 -8.99
CA SER A 88 -8.13 8.11 -7.66
C SER A 88 -9.19 8.25 -6.57
N LEU A 89 -9.93 9.36 -6.58
CA LEU A 89 -10.97 9.68 -5.61
C LEU A 89 -12.25 8.90 -5.92
N ALA A 90 -12.67 8.83 -7.18
CA ALA A 90 -13.84 8.07 -7.63
C ALA A 90 -13.67 6.57 -7.32
N LEU A 91 -12.54 5.97 -7.71
CA LEU A 91 -12.25 4.56 -7.46
C LEU A 91 -12.30 4.23 -5.97
N ARG A 92 -11.74 5.09 -5.09
CA ARG A 92 -11.78 4.86 -3.64
C ARG A 92 -13.16 5.08 -3.03
N THR A 93 -13.93 6.04 -3.55
CA THR A 93 -15.31 6.28 -3.11
C THR A 93 -16.22 5.10 -3.48
N VAL A 94 -16.06 4.52 -4.67
CA VAL A 94 -16.86 3.37 -5.13
C VAL A 94 -16.41 2.06 -4.47
N THR A 95 -15.10 1.81 -4.33
CA THR A 95 -14.59 0.51 -3.88
C THR A 95 -14.17 0.47 -2.41
N THR A 96 -13.38 1.46 -1.97
CA THR A 96 -12.70 1.42 -0.67
C THR A 96 -13.63 1.87 0.46
N LEU A 97 -14.45 2.89 0.23
CA LEU A 97 -15.36 3.43 1.24
C LEU A 97 -16.43 2.42 1.70
N PRO A 98 -17.14 1.68 0.81
CA PRO A 98 -18.10 0.66 1.25
C PRO A 98 -17.44 -0.50 2.00
N LEU A 99 -16.25 -0.94 1.55
CA LEU A 99 -15.47 -1.97 2.23
C LEU A 99 -14.98 -1.50 3.61
N ALA A 100 -14.55 -0.23 3.74
CA ALA A 100 -14.15 0.36 5.01
C ALA A 100 -15.34 0.52 5.99
N VAL A 101 -16.53 0.86 5.48
CA VAL A 101 -17.78 0.85 6.27
C VAL A 101 -18.08 -0.56 6.75
N TYR A 102 -18.06 -1.58 5.87
CA TYR A 102 -18.26 -2.98 6.22
C TYR A 102 -17.25 -3.48 7.26
N GLN A 103 -15.96 -3.15 7.09
CA GLN A 103 -14.91 -3.43 8.05
C GLN A 103 -15.22 -2.82 9.43
N ASN A 104 -15.73 -1.58 9.48
CA ASN A 104 -16.12 -0.95 10.75
C ASN A 104 -17.37 -1.58 11.37
N HIS A 105 -18.32 -2.09 10.58
CA HIS A 105 -19.44 -2.90 11.07
C HIS A 105 -18.95 -4.16 11.79
N ILE A 106 -18.05 -4.93 11.17
CA ILE A 106 -17.47 -6.16 11.78
C ILE A 106 -16.70 -5.82 13.06
N LEU A 107 -15.87 -4.77 13.04
CA LEU A 107 -15.11 -4.33 14.22
C LEU A 107 -16.02 -3.80 15.34
N ALA A 108 -17.14 -3.16 15.02
CA ALA A 108 -18.09 -2.68 16.00
C ALA A 108 -18.82 -3.85 16.70
N ARG A 109 -19.29 -4.86 15.94
CA ARG A 109 -19.86 -6.09 16.51
C ARG A 109 -18.86 -6.81 17.42
N PHE A 110 -17.61 -6.95 16.96
CA PHE A 110 -16.55 -7.58 17.75
C PHE A 110 -16.24 -6.82 19.06
N ARG A 111 -16.26 -5.48 19.06
CA ARG A 111 -16.13 -4.68 20.29
C ARG A 111 -17.28 -4.90 21.26
N ASN A 112 -18.51 -5.06 20.76
CA ASN A 112 -19.68 -5.29 21.60
C ASN A 112 -19.73 -6.69 22.23
N LEU A 113 -18.97 -7.66 21.70
CA LEU A 113 -18.73 -8.94 22.36
C LEU A 113 -17.75 -8.86 23.55
N HIS A 114 -16.92 -7.82 23.64
CA HIS A 114 -15.87 -7.74 24.66
C HIS A 114 -16.40 -7.88 26.11
N PRO A 115 -17.50 -7.22 26.51
CA PRO A 115 -18.03 -7.37 27.87
C PRO A 115 -18.61 -8.77 28.15
N GLU A 116 -19.05 -9.50 27.13
CA GLU A 116 -19.50 -10.90 27.27
C GLU A 116 -18.29 -11.82 27.46
N ILE A 117 -17.21 -11.59 26.70
CA ILE A 117 -15.93 -12.31 26.85
C ILE A 117 -15.33 -12.06 28.25
N GLU A 118 -15.37 -10.83 28.77
CA GLU A 118 -14.90 -10.50 30.11
C GLU A 118 -15.68 -11.22 31.22
N LYS A 119 -16.99 -11.47 31.02
CA LYS A 119 -17.81 -12.27 31.96
C LYS A 119 -17.48 -13.77 31.91
N LEU A 120 -17.12 -14.31 30.74
CA LEU A 120 -16.75 -15.72 30.58
C LEU A 120 -15.38 -16.08 31.17
N VAL A 121 -14.44 -15.12 31.23
CA VAL A 121 -13.08 -15.34 31.79
C VAL A 121 -13.07 -15.90 33.22
N PRO A 122 -13.75 -15.30 34.23
CA PRO A 122 -13.75 -15.84 35.59
C PRO A 122 -14.48 -17.19 35.72
N GLU A 123 -15.52 -17.44 34.91
CA GLU A 123 -16.25 -18.70 34.87
C GLU A 123 -15.36 -19.85 34.37
N LEU A 124 -14.76 -19.68 33.19
CA LEU A 124 -13.80 -20.62 32.60
C LEU A 124 -12.57 -20.87 33.49
N LYS A 125 -12.14 -19.86 34.25
CA LYS A 125 -11.06 -20.02 35.23
C LYS A 125 -11.50 -20.95 36.37
N LYS A 126 -12.68 -20.74 36.95
CA LYS A 126 -13.25 -21.64 37.98
C LYS A 126 -13.40 -23.07 37.48
N GLU A 127 -13.93 -23.26 36.28
CA GLU A 127 -14.03 -24.60 35.64
C GLU A 127 -12.65 -25.27 35.50
N THR A 128 -11.64 -24.51 35.07
CA THR A 128 -10.28 -25.03 34.95
C THR A 128 -9.70 -25.38 36.32
N ASP A 129 -9.86 -24.51 37.32
CA ASP A 129 -9.35 -24.73 38.69
C ASP A 129 -9.98 -25.98 39.35
N LEU A 130 -11.25 -26.29 39.03
CA LEU A 130 -11.91 -27.54 39.42
C LEU A 130 -11.35 -28.76 38.66
N ALA A 131 -11.18 -28.66 37.34
CA ALA A 131 -10.60 -29.72 36.52
C ALA A 131 -9.17 -30.07 36.94
N VAL A 132 -8.36 -29.08 37.33
CA VAL A 132 -7.00 -29.30 37.89
C VAL A 132 -7.06 -30.14 39.16
N LYS A 133 -8.00 -29.88 40.06
CA LYS A 133 -8.19 -30.66 41.30
C LYS A 133 -8.67 -32.07 41.04
N MET A 134 -9.65 -32.24 40.13
CA MET A 134 -10.25 -33.54 39.82
C MET A 134 -9.29 -34.48 39.07
N PHE A 135 -8.60 -33.97 38.04
CA PHE A 135 -7.75 -34.76 37.16
C PHE A 135 -6.25 -34.67 37.49
N LYS A 136 -5.88 -33.99 38.59
CA LYS A 136 -4.49 -33.77 39.04
C LYS A 136 -3.58 -33.25 37.91
N LEU A 137 -4.08 -32.29 37.13
CA LEU A 137 -3.38 -31.76 35.95
C LEU A 137 -2.14 -30.96 36.34
N ASN A 138 -1.06 -31.13 35.58
CA ASN A 138 0.12 -30.28 35.68
C ASN A 138 -0.21 -28.83 35.23
N GLU A 139 0.53 -27.85 35.76
CA GLU A 139 0.29 -26.42 35.48
C GLU A 139 0.34 -26.08 33.98
N SER A 140 1.19 -26.78 33.20
CA SER A 140 1.26 -26.67 31.75
C SER A 140 -0.01 -27.17 31.05
N GLN A 141 -0.56 -28.31 31.49
CA GLN A 141 -1.80 -28.89 30.98
C GLN A 141 -2.99 -27.99 31.33
N ALA A 142 -3.04 -27.45 32.56
CA ALA A 142 -4.04 -26.48 33.00
C ALA A 142 -4.06 -25.22 32.11
N LYS A 143 -2.88 -24.64 31.83
CA LYS A 143 -2.74 -23.48 30.93
C LYS A 143 -3.19 -23.79 29.49
N ILE A 144 -2.93 -24.99 28.99
CA ILE A 144 -3.37 -25.42 27.65
C ILE A 144 -4.89 -25.59 27.62
N LEU A 145 -5.47 -26.30 28.61
CA LEU A 145 -6.92 -26.51 28.72
C LEU A 145 -7.69 -25.18 28.80
N TYR A 146 -7.28 -24.28 29.70
CA TYR A 146 -7.88 -22.95 29.81
C TYR A 146 -7.86 -22.17 28.49
N ARG A 147 -6.70 -22.15 27.80
CA ARG A 147 -6.56 -21.48 26.50
C ARG A 147 -7.44 -22.10 25.41
N GLN A 148 -7.58 -23.43 25.39
CA GLN A 148 -8.44 -24.14 24.45
C GLN A 148 -9.93 -23.85 24.73
N SER A 149 -10.37 -23.93 25.98
CA SER A 149 -11.75 -23.62 26.38
C SER A 149 -12.12 -22.16 26.11
N LEU A 150 -11.25 -21.21 26.47
CA LEU A 150 -11.43 -19.79 26.18
C LEU A 150 -11.52 -19.52 24.67
N LYS A 151 -10.62 -20.11 23.87
CA LYS A 151 -10.68 -20.00 22.40
C LYS A 151 -11.96 -20.61 21.84
N LYS A 152 -12.43 -21.74 22.38
CA LYS A 152 -13.68 -22.41 21.98
C LYS A 152 -14.91 -21.52 22.24
N GLN A 153 -15.03 -20.94 23.44
CA GLN A 153 -16.14 -20.05 23.78
C GLN A 153 -16.10 -18.74 22.96
N ILE A 154 -14.93 -18.09 22.85
CA ILE A 154 -14.77 -16.89 22.00
C ILE A 154 -15.15 -17.19 20.54
N ASN A 155 -14.73 -18.32 19.99
CA ASN A 155 -15.10 -18.72 18.63
C ASN A 155 -16.62 -18.92 18.47
N LYS A 156 -17.32 -19.50 19.46
CA LYS A 156 -18.80 -19.60 19.42
C LYS A 156 -19.46 -18.23 19.35
N LEU A 157 -19.04 -17.28 20.20
CA LEU A 157 -19.55 -15.90 20.19
C LEU A 157 -19.29 -15.19 18.85
N ILE A 158 -18.09 -15.34 18.30
CA ILE A 158 -17.71 -14.79 16.98
C ILE A 158 -18.58 -15.36 15.85
N ILE A 159 -18.91 -16.66 15.91
CA ILE A 159 -19.79 -17.32 14.93
C ILE A 159 -21.24 -16.82 15.11
N ARG A 160 -21.73 -16.72 16.35
CA ARG A 160 -23.08 -16.21 16.68
C ARG A 160 -23.33 -14.81 16.10
N GLU A 161 -22.40 -13.87 16.32
CA GLU A 161 -22.50 -12.49 15.81
C GLU A 161 -22.01 -12.31 14.37
N ASN A 162 -21.53 -13.39 13.74
CA ASN A 162 -20.98 -13.42 12.39
C ASN A 162 -19.82 -12.41 12.17
N CYS A 163 -19.05 -12.11 13.22
CA CYS A 163 -18.08 -11.01 13.26
C CYS A 163 -16.62 -11.48 13.14
N HIS A 164 -16.37 -12.54 12.36
CA HIS A 164 -15.05 -13.15 12.25
C HIS A 164 -13.97 -12.15 11.80
N PRO A 165 -12.82 -12.01 12.50
CA PRO A 165 -11.86 -10.93 12.27
C PRO A 165 -11.28 -10.92 10.84
N PHE A 166 -11.20 -12.07 10.16
CA PHE A 166 -10.79 -12.12 8.75
C PHE A 166 -11.72 -11.32 7.81
N LYS A 167 -13.01 -11.18 8.14
CA LYS A 167 -13.93 -10.34 7.35
C LYS A 167 -13.56 -8.85 7.42
N SER A 168 -12.85 -8.43 8.47
CA SER A 168 -12.36 -7.06 8.63
C SER A 168 -11.05 -6.78 7.87
N THR A 169 -10.37 -7.79 7.32
CA THR A 169 -9.15 -7.60 6.50
C THR A 169 -9.44 -7.54 5.00
N VAL A 170 -10.69 -7.77 4.57
CA VAL A 170 -11.10 -7.74 3.15
C VAL A 170 -10.67 -6.47 2.40
N THR A 171 -10.76 -5.31 3.06
CA THR A 171 -10.33 -4.02 2.50
C THR A 171 -8.88 -4.04 2.05
N MET A 172 -7.98 -4.68 2.82
CA MET A 172 -6.55 -4.75 2.51
C MET A 172 -6.29 -5.61 1.26
N TRP A 173 -7.01 -6.73 1.13
CA TRP A 173 -6.89 -7.65 -0.01
C TRP A 173 -7.40 -7.06 -1.32
N VAL A 174 -8.33 -6.10 -1.29
CA VAL A 174 -8.78 -5.36 -2.48
C VAL A 174 -7.87 -4.14 -2.74
N GLN A 175 -7.53 -3.39 -1.69
CA GLN A 175 -6.80 -2.13 -1.80
C GLN A 175 -5.34 -2.32 -2.25
N ILE A 176 -4.63 -3.35 -1.75
CA ILE A 176 -3.20 -3.53 -2.09
C ILE A 176 -3.00 -3.89 -3.58
N PRO A 177 -3.67 -4.91 -4.16
CA PRO A 177 -3.53 -5.22 -5.58
C PRO A 177 -3.96 -4.07 -6.49
N MET A 178 -5.06 -3.38 -6.15
CA MET A 178 -5.54 -2.20 -6.86
C MET A 178 -4.50 -1.07 -6.84
N TRP A 179 -3.90 -0.79 -5.68
CA TRP A 179 -2.87 0.23 -5.53
C TRP A 179 -1.60 -0.11 -6.32
N ILE A 180 -1.16 -1.38 -6.30
CA ILE A 180 -0.05 -1.84 -7.15
C ILE A 180 -0.39 -1.66 -8.63
N SER A 181 -1.57 -2.10 -9.06
CA SER A 181 -1.96 -2.06 -10.49
C SER A 181 -1.97 -0.64 -11.04
N PHE A 182 -2.57 0.32 -10.31
CA PHE A 182 -2.56 1.73 -10.70
C PHE A 182 -1.17 2.37 -10.64
N SER A 183 -0.34 2.02 -9.65
CA SER A 183 1.03 2.55 -9.56
C SER A 183 1.90 2.07 -10.72
N VAL A 184 1.75 0.80 -11.12
CA VAL A 184 2.47 0.24 -12.28
C VAL A 184 1.88 0.75 -13.60
N ALA A 185 0.57 1.00 -13.69
CA ALA A 185 -0.05 1.61 -14.88
C ALA A 185 0.48 3.03 -15.14
N LEU A 186 0.47 3.91 -14.13
CA LEU A 186 1.03 5.26 -14.25
C LEU A 186 2.53 5.21 -14.58
N ARG A 187 3.30 4.36 -13.86
CA ARG A 187 4.72 4.13 -14.18
C ARG A 187 4.95 3.61 -15.61
N ASN A 188 4.03 2.81 -16.15
CA ASN A 188 4.07 2.33 -17.53
C ASN A 188 3.87 3.50 -18.51
N MET A 189 2.88 4.36 -18.26
CA MET A 189 2.60 5.56 -19.07
C MET A 189 3.79 6.54 -19.06
N ALA A 190 4.36 6.81 -17.88
CA ALA A 190 5.52 7.69 -17.71
C ALA A 190 6.84 7.18 -18.33
N TYR A 191 6.97 5.86 -18.57
CA TYR A 191 8.18 5.27 -19.18
C TYR A 191 7.94 4.58 -20.54
N MET A 192 6.76 4.75 -21.13
CA MET A 192 6.37 4.10 -22.40
C MET A 192 6.54 2.57 -22.37
N MET A 193 6.09 1.95 -21.28
CA MET A 193 6.20 0.51 -21.02
C MET A 193 4.81 -0.15 -21.05
N PRO A 194 4.70 -1.46 -21.35
CA PRO A 194 5.76 -2.40 -21.70
C PRO A 194 6.14 -2.42 -23.19
N TYR A 195 5.49 -1.60 -24.02
CA TYR A 195 5.72 -1.47 -25.46
C TYR A 195 5.82 0.02 -25.84
N GLN A 196 6.78 0.38 -26.70
CA GLN A 196 7.10 1.76 -27.08
C GLN A 196 6.42 2.19 -28.39
N ASP A 197 5.14 1.82 -28.51
CA ASP A 197 4.35 2.02 -29.73
C ASP A 197 3.90 3.48 -29.91
N MET A 198 3.42 3.85 -31.09
CA MET A 198 2.95 5.22 -31.39
C MET A 198 1.91 5.76 -30.37
N PRO A 199 0.92 4.98 -29.88
CA PRO A 199 0.00 5.46 -28.84
C PRO A 199 0.71 5.79 -27.51
N ALA A 200 1.71 4.99 -27.13
CA ALA A 200 2.49 5.22 -25.91
C ALA A 200 3.35 6.49 -26.02
N GLN A 201 3.84 6.82 -27.21
CA GLN A 201 4.56 8.08 -27.48
C GLN A 201 3.65 9.30 -27.34
N VAL A 202 2.44 9.26 -27.93
CA VAL A 202 1.46 10.36 -27.81
C VAL A 202 1.07 10.56 -26.34
N LEU A 203 0.73 9.47 -25.65
CA LEU A 203 0.37 9.48 -24.23
C LEU A 203 1.50 10.06 -23.35
N PHE A 204 2.75 9.63 -23.56
CA PHE A 204 3.91 10.17 -22.84
C PHE A 204 4.06 11.68 -23.06
N LEU A 205 3.91 12.16 -24.30
CA LEU A 205 4.00 13.59 -24.61
C LEU A 205 2.89 14.39 -23.90
N GLU A 206 1.65 13.90 -23.89
CA GLU A 206 0.57 14.53 -23.13
C GLU A 206 0.86 14.58 -21.62
N LEU A 207 1.44 13.52 -21.03
CA LEU A 207 1.85 13.53 -19.61
C LEU A 207 2.97 14.56 -19.34
N THR A 208 3.85 14.85 -20.30
CA THR A 208 4.94 15.82 -20.10
C THR A 208 4.46 17.27 -19.98
N VAL A 209 3.22 17.56 -20.41
CA VAL A 209 2.59 18.89 -20.30
C VAL A 209 1.29 18.90 -19.48
N GLY A 210 0.74 17.73 -19.14
CA GLY A 210 -0.55 17.56 -18.47
C GLY A 210 -0.51 17.72 -16.94
N GLY A 211 0.61 18.17 -16.36
CA GLY A 211 0.76 18.45 -14.94
C GLY A 211 0.17 19.79 -14.50
N ALA A 212 0.51 20.23 -13.28
CA ALA A 212 -0.02 21.47 -12.71
C ALA A 212 0.95 22.09 -11.68
N LEU A 213 0.71 23.35 -11.33
CA LEU A 213 1.45 24.09 -10.28
C LEU A 213 2.98 24.02 -10.51
N TRP A 214 3.74 23.41 -9.60
CA TRP A 214 5.19 23.23 -9.70
C TRP A 214 5.62 21.91 -10.39
N PHE A 215 4.67 21.02 -10.71
CA PHE A 215 4.90 19.70 -11.31
C PHE A 215 4.24 19.63 -12.69
N THR A 216 4.66 20.51 -13.61
CA THR A 216 4.10 20.62 -14.97
C THR A 216 4.34 19.38 -15.83
N ASN A 217 5.48 18.71 -15.66
CA ASN A 217 5.80 17.45 -16.31
C ASN A 217 5.55 16.29 -15.33
N LEU A 218 4.62 15.39 -15.69
CA LEU A 218 4.24 14.27 -14.85
C LEU A 218 5.19 13.06 -14.93
N THR A 219 6.01 12.96 -15.99
CA THR A 219 6.87 11.78 -16.23
C THR A 219 8.20 11.83 -15.50
N VAL A 220 8.56 13.00 -14.95
CA VAL A 220 9.75 13.21 -14.11
C VAL A 220 9.37 13.27 -12.62
N PRO A 221 10.30 12.95 -11.69
CA PRO A 221 10.06 13.14 -10.25
C PRO A 221 9.81 14.60 -9.86
N ASP A 222 9.11 14.82 -8.74
CA ASP A 222 8.76 16.16 -8.25
C ASP A 222 10.04 17.00 -7.99
N PRO A 223 10.27 18.09 -8.75
CA PRO A 223 11.51 18.88 -8.65
C PRO A 223 11.66 19.62 -7.32
N LEU A 224 10.58 19.80 -6.56
CA LEU A 224 10.59 20.48 -5.25
C LEU A 224 10.39 19.50 -4.08
N TYR A 225 10.23 18.20 -4.35
CA TYR A 225 9.95 17.15 -3.35
C TYR A 225 8.71 17.39 -2.46
N ILE A 226 7.82 18.30 -2.83
CA ILE A 226 6.64 18.68 -2.03
C ILE A 226 5.66 17.50 -1.93
N MET A 227 5.35 16.82 -3.05
CA MET A 227 4.47 15.66 -3.06
C MET A 227 5.03 14.48 -2.23
N PRO A 228 6.29 14.04 -2.40
CA PRO A 228 6.91 13.02 -1.52
C PRO A 228 6.85 13.35 -0.02
N VAL A 229 7.19 14.59 0.37
CA VAL A 229 7.17 15.00 1.79
C VAL A 229 5.74 15.02 2.32
N PHE A 230 4.80 15.59 1.56
CA PHE A 230 3.40 15.67 1.98
C PHE A 230 2.73 14.29 2.04
N LEU A 231 3.08 13.37 1.13
CA LEU A 231 2.69 11.96 1.19
C LEU A 231 3.15 11.31 2.51
N GLY A 232 4.41 11.51 2.91
CA GLY A 232 4.95 11.00 4.17
C GLY A 232 4.20 11.55 5.39
N VAL A 233 3.99 12.87 5.42
CA VAL A 233 3.23 13.56 6.49
C VAL A 233 1.81 13.04 6.61
N VAL A 234 1.05 12.96 5.50
CA VAL A 234 -0.34 12.48 5.51
C VAL A 234 -0.43 11.02 5.93
N ASN A 235 0.50 10.16 5.48
CA ASN A 235 0.57 8.77 5.94
C ASN A 235 0.86 8.67 7.45
N LEU A 236 1.80 9.46 7.97
CA LEU A 236 2.11 9.51 9.40
C LEU A 236 0.90 9.99 10.23
N LEU A 237 0.21 11.05 9.79
CA LEU A 237 -1.03 11.53 10.41
C LEU A 237 -2.12 10.45 10.45
N ASN A 238 -2.27 9.70 9.35
CA ASN A 238 -3.23 8.60 9.27
C ASN A 238 -2.91 7.45 10.23
N ILE A 239 -1.62 7.12 10.39
CA ILE A 239 -1.15 6.13 11.38
C ILE A 239 -1.37 6.63 12.80
N GLU A 240 -1.04 7.89 13.08
CA GLU A 240 -1.15 8.46 14.43
C GLU A 240 -2.60 8.64 14.88
N MET A 241 -3.50 9.09 14.00
CA MET A 241 -4.93 9.12 14.31
C MET A 241 -5.47 7.72 14.65
N ASN A 242 -5.09 6.70 13.88
CA ASN A 242 -5.47 5.31 14.17
C ASN A 242 -4.83 4.73 15.45
N ALA A 243 -3.68 5.26 15.88
CA ALA A 243 -3.07 4.93 17.16
C ALA A 243 -3.77 5.62 18.33
N LEU A 244 -4.11 6.90 18.20
CA LEU A 244 -4.77 7.72 19.22
C LEU A 244 -6.23 7.31 19.50
N LYS A 245 -6.90 6.70 18.51
CA LYS A 245 -8.24 6.10 18.64
C LYS A 245 -8.26 4.78 19.45
N ARG A 246 -7.11 4.21 19.82
CA ARG A 246 -7.04 2.93 20.55
C ARG A 246 -6.93 3.17 22.05
N THR A 247 -8.06 3.12 22.74
CA THR A 247 -8.14 3.19 24.21
C THR A 247 -7.72 1.84 24.82
N GLY A 248 -6.98 1.88 25.95
CA GLY A 248 -6.59 0.69 26.72
C GLY A 248 -5.20 0.13 26.41
N ASN A 249 -4.88 -1.02 27.04
CA ASN A 249 -3.55 -1.63 26.94
C ASN A 249 -3.28 -2.23 25.56
N LEU A 250 -2.50 -1.52 24.75
CA LEU A 250 -2.03 -2.00 23.45
C LEU A 250 -1.21 -3.30 23.59
N SER A 251 -1.66 -4.38 22.96
CA SER A 251 -0.87 -5.59 22.74
C SER A 251 0.50 -5.26 22.15
N LYS A 252 1.56 -5.96 22.59
CA LYS A 252 2.94 -5.81 22.09
C LYS A 252 3.00 -5.84 20.56
N PHE A 253 2.23 -6.75 19.94
CA PHE A 253 2.08 -6.88 18.49
C PHE A 253 1.48 -5.62 17.84
N SER A 254 0.40 -5.08 18.41
CA SER A 254 -0.24 -3.84 17.94
C SER A 254 0.72 -2.64 17.99
N ARG A 255 1.55 -2.56 19.05
CA ARG A 255 2.59 -1.53 19.19
C ARG A 255 3.70 -1.69 18.15
N LEU A 256 4.19 -2.92 17.94
CA LEU A 256 5.20 -3.24 16.92
C LEU A 256 4.71 -2.85 15.51
N PHE A 257 3.51 -3.29 15.11
CA PHE A 257 2.93 -2.93 13.81
C PHE A 257 2.78 -1.41 13.62
N THR A 258 2.33 -0.70 14.65
CA THR A 258 2.22 0.77 14.59
C THR A 258 3.58 1.43 14.37
N ASN A 259 4.64 0.93 15.01
CA ASN A 259 6.00 1.44 14.81
C ASN A 259 6.57 1.09 13.42
N ILE A 260 6.33 -0.11 12.91
CA ILE A 260 6.72 -0.51 11.54
C ILE A 260 6.09 0.44 10.52
N PHE A 261 4.78 0.71 10.63
CA PHE A 261 4.10 1.63 9.71
C PHE A 261 4.62 3.08 9.82
N ARG A 262 5.01 3.55 11.02
CA ARG A 262 5.66 4.87 11.17
C ARG A 262 6.98 4.93 10.40
N VAL A 263 7.85 3.93 10.56
CA VAL A 263 9.13 3.85 9.81
C VAL A 263 8.84 3.79 8.31
N LEU A 264 7.88 2.98 7.88
CA LEU A 264 7.45 2.90 6.48
C LEU A 264 6.97 4.26 5.94
N SER A 265 6.21 5.04 6.71
CA SER A 265 5.75 6.37 6.26
C SER A 265 6.89 7.37 6.02
N VAL A 266 8.01 7.23 6.73
CA VAL A 266 9.24 8.02 6.49
C VAL A 266 10.01 7.47 5.29
N VAL A 267 10.17 6.15 5.19
CA VAL A 267 10.86 5.46 4.08
C VAL A 267 10.13 5.66 2.74
N MET A 268 8.81 5.86 2.74
CA MET A 268 8.04 6.18 1.54
C MET A 268 8.37 7.55 0.94
N ILE A 269 8.99 8.48 1.70
CA ILE A 269 9.39 9.79 1.19
C ILE A 269 10.49 9.65 0.10
N PRO A 270 11.68 9.09 0.38
CA PRO A 270 12.70 8.90 -0.67
C PRO A 270 12.24 7.93 -1.76
N ILE A 271 11.40 6.93 -1.47
CA ILE A 271 10.83 6.07 -2.53
C ILE A 271 9.97 6.90 -3.49
N SER A 272 9.05 7.72 -2.97
CA SER A 272 8.21 8.59 -3.80
C SER A 272 8.99 9.69 -4.51
N ALA A 273 10.13 10.13 -3.95
CA ALA A 273 11.04 11.11 -4.57
C ALA A 273 11.82 10.55 -5.78
N LEU A 274 11.84 9.22 -5.96
CA LEU A 274 12.42 8.55 -7.12
C LEU A 274 11.38 8.17 -8.18
N MET A 275 10.10 8.25 -7.86
CA MET A 275 9.02 7.93 -8.82
C MET A 275 8.66 9.16 -9.66
N PRO A 276 8.17 8.96 -10.90
CA PRO A 276 7.48 9.99 -11.67
C PRO A 276 6.35 10.68 -10.87
N SER A 277 6.09 11.95 -11.20
CA SER A 277 5.15 12.81 -10.49
C SER A 277 3.69 12.34 -10.58
N ASP A 278 3.29 11.64 -11.63
CA ASP A 278 1.96 11.00 -11.72
C ASP A 278 1.74 9.91 -10.65
N VAL A 279 2.72 9.03 -10.45
CA VAL A 279 2.72 7.99 -9.41
C VAL A 279 2.71 8.63 -8.02
N ALA A 280 3.55 9.65 -7.80
CA ALA A 280 3.59 10.38 -6.53
C ALA A 280 2.26 11.09 -6.23
N LEU A 281 1.65 11.73 -7.24
CA LEU A 281 0.32 12.36 -7.16
C LEU A 281 -0.77 11.34 -6.83
N TYR A 282 -0.78 10.18 -7.51
CA TYR A 282 -1.70 9.07 -7.23
C TYR A 282 -1.57 8.55 -5.79
N TRP A 283 -0.34 8.35 -5.31
CA TRP A 283 -0.08 7.95 -3.93
C TRP A 283 -0.57 9.01 -2.94
N LEU A 284 -0.28 10.29 -3.18
CA LEU A 284 -0.71 11.38 -2.32
C LEU A 284 -2.24 11.46 -2.24
N CYS A 285 -2.94 11.42 -3.39
CA CYS A 285 -4.40 11.36 -3.45
C CYS A 285 -4.96 10.16 -2.67
N SER A 286 -4.28 9.00 -2.74
CA SER A 286 -4.67 7.81 -1.97
C SER A 286 -4.58 8.02 -0.46
N SER A 287 -3.51 8.65 0.00
CA SER A 287 -3.22 8.87 1.43
C SER A 287 -4.15 9.94 2.00
N VAL A 288 -4.41 11.01 1.26
CA VAL A 288 -5.37 12.07 1.62
C VAL A 288 -6.78 11.48 1.72
N PHE A 289 -7.22 10.67 0.75
CA PHE A 289 -8.51 9.99 0.84
C PHE A 289 -8.57 9.04 2.04
N ALA A 290 -7.54 8.22 2.26
CA ALA A 290 -7.51 7.28 3.38
C ALA A 290 -7.53 7.99 4.75
N PHE A 291 -6.87 9.15 4.86
CA PHE A 291 -6.95 10.01 6.04
C PHE A 291 -8.36 10.58 6.21
N GLY A 292 -8.94 11.20 5.18
CA GLY A 292 -10.30 11.77 5.20
C GLY A 292 -11.37 10.73 5.52
N GLN A 293 -11.28 9.54 4.92
CA GLN A 293 -12.14 8.39 5.22
C GLN A 293 -12.04 7.98 6.70
N ASN A 294 -10.83 7.94 7.27
CA ASN A 294 -10.65 7.59 8.67
C ASN A 294 -11.12 8.71 9.63
N VAL A 295 -11.03 9.99 9.23
CA VAL A 295 -11.67 11.12 9.93
C VAL A 295 -13.19 10.96 9.90
N ALA A 296 -13.80 10.72 8.73
CA ALA A 296 -15.23 10.50 8.59
C ALA A 296 -15.71 9.32 9.46
N LEU A 297 -15.07 8.16 9.37
CA LEU A 297 -15.34 6.97 10.20
C LEU A 297 -14.95 7.13 11.68
N THR A 298 -14.42 8.28 12.10
CA THR A 298 -14.29 8.67 13.51
C THR A 298 -15.54 9.40 14.02
N SER A 299 -16.21 10.18 13.16
CA SER A 299 -17.41 10.94 13.53
C SER A 299 -18.57 10.01 13.90
N PRO A 300 -19.19 10.16 15.09
CA PRO A 300 -20.36 9.37 15.47
C PRO A 300 -21.52 9.57 14.50
N ALA A 301 -21.72 10.79 13.99
CA ALA A 301 -22.77 11.12 13.03
C ALA A 301 -22.61 10.36 11.70
N PHE A 302 -21.40 10.33 11.14
CA PHE A 302 -21.13 9.55 9.92
C PHE A 302 -21.24 8.04 10.18
N ARG A 303 -20.84 7.56 11.37
CA ARG A 303 -21.09 6.17 11.78
C ARG A 303 -22.58 5.83 11.87
N ARG A 304 -23.42 6.73 12.39
CA ARG A 304 -24.89 6.58 12.39
C ARG A 304 -25.45 6.56 10.96
N LEU A 305 -25.00 7.48 10.09
CA LEU A 305 -25.40 7.54 8.67
C LEU A 305 -25.09 6.22 7.94
N CYS A 306 -23.91 5.65 8.16
CA CYS A 306 -23.52 4.33 7.64
C CYS A 306 -24.11 3.13 8.42
N ARG A 307 -25.05 3.38 9.34
CA ARG A 307 -25.74 2.40 10.20
C ARG A 307 -24.82 1.52 11.06
N ILE A 308 -23.57 1.92 11.29
CA ILE A 308 -22.58 1.17 12.09
C ILE A 308 -23.09 1.11 13.55
N PRO A 309 -23.18 -0.07 14.19
CA PRO A 309 -23.74 -0.16 15.54
C PRO A 309 -22.94 0.65 16.57
N PRO A 310 -23.59 1.20 17.62
CA PRO A 310 -22.91 1.90 18.69
C PRO A 310 -22.01 0.93 19.44
N THR A 311 -20.79 1.35 19.75
CA THR A 311 -19.82 0.52 20.46
C THR A 311 -19.78 0.84 21.95
N VAL A 312 -19.59 -0.18 22.81
CA VAL A 312 -19.34 0.04 24.23
C VAL A 312 -18.08 0.93 24.39
N GLY A 313 -18.22 2.07 25.07
CA GLY A 313 -17.17 3.09 25.17
C GLY A 313 -17.02 4.02 23.96
N GLU A 314 -18.02 4.13 23.08
CA GLU A 314 -18.04 5.14 22.01
C GLU A 314 -18.21 6.55 22.59
N SER A 315 -17.20 7.39 22.42
CA SER A 315 -17.25 8.80 22.81
C SER A 315 -18.16 9.60 21.89
N GLN A 316 -18.87 10.57 22.48
CA GLN A 316 -19.65 11.58 21.76
C GLN A 316 -18.77 12.66 21.12
N THR A 317 -17.55 12.88 21.63
CA THR A 317 -16.63 13.94 21.17
C THR A 317 -15.25 13.38 20.80
N PRO A 318 -15.16 12.37 19.90
CA PRO A 318 -13.92 11.61 19.68
C PRO A 318 -12.74 12.44 19.17
N PHE A 319 -12.99 13.56 18.47
CA PHE A 319 -11.93 14.50 18.07
C PHE A 319 -11.33 15.25 19.27
N HIS A 320 -12.13 15.57 20.27
CA HIS A 320 -11.66 16.16 21.53
C HIS A 320 -10.80 15.15 22.30
N ASP A 321 -11.21 13.87 22.36
CA ASP A 321 -10.43 12.82 23.01
C ASP A 321 -9.09 12.56 22.30
N ILE A 322 -9.09 12.54 20.95
CA ILE A 322 -7.85 12.44 20.16
C ILE A 322 -6.92 13.60 20.48
N TYR A 323 -7.44 14.84 20.55
CA TYR A 323 -6.67 16.02 20.95
C TYR A 323 -6.13 15.91 22.39
N GLN A 324 -6.94 15.47 23.35
CA GLN A 324 -6.49 15.25 24.73
C GLN A 324 -5.39 14.18 24.80
N ASN A 325 -5.55 13.06 24.10
CA ASN A 325 -4.57 11.96 24.06
C ASN A 325 -3.26 12.40 23.40
N LEU A 326 -3.33 13.22 22.35
CA LEU A 326 -2.18 13.84 21.71
C LEU A 326 -1.45 14.78 22.69
N ARG A 327 -2.18 15.67 23.38
CA ARG A 327 -1.63 16.59 24.40
C ARG A 327 -0.98 15.85 25.57
N LYS A 328 -1.61 14.78 26.07
CA LYS A 328 -1.04 13.89 27.11
C LYS A 328 0.27 13.27 26.64
N ARG A 329 0.32 12.75 25.41
CA ARG A 329 1.52 12.11 24.85
C ARG A 329 2.68 13.08 24.61
N PHE A 330 2.40 14.32 24.21
CA PHE A 330 3.45 15.35 24.12
C PHE A 330 3.96 15.78 25.50
N ARG A 331 3.08 15.97 26.50
CA ARG A 331 3.48 16.25 27.88
C ARG A 331 4.37 15.15 28.48
N LEU A 332 4.00 13.88 28.30
CA LEU A 332 4.80 12.75 28.78
C LEU A 332 6.19 12.67 28.13
N LYS A 333 6.37 13.20 26.92
CA LYS A 333 7.66 13.30 26.22
C LYS A 333 8.48 14.55 26.59
N ALA A 334 7.90 15.51 27.29
CA ALA A 334 8.58 16.73 27.73
C ALA A 334 9.07 16.63 29.18
N VAL A 335 8.74 15.53 29.87
CA VAL A 335 9.04 15.27 31.29
C VAL A 335 9.92 14.01 31.45
N ALA A 336 10.25 13.33 30.35
CA ALA A 336 11.03 12.09 30.30
C ALA A 336 12.14 12.19 29.25
#